data_AF-A0A564J8V4-F1
#
_entry.id   AF-A0A564J8V4-F1
#
_cell.length_a   1.000
_cell.length_b   1.000
_cell.length_c   1.000
_cell.angle_alpha   90.00
_cell.angle_beta   90.00
_cell.angle_gamma   90.00
#
_symmetry.space_group_name_H-M   'P 1'
#
loop_
_entity.id
_entity.type
_entity.pdbx_description
1 polymer ?
#
loop_
_entity_poly.entity_id
_entity_poly.type
_entity_poly.pdbx_seq_one_letter_code
_entity_poly.pdbx_strand_id
1 'polypeptide(L)'
;MRPDRILHPELAAALATLGHTDIVLVTDAGFPIPASANRIDLGLWPGTVDVRDILRVLRKEIFVEEVHFASEVRDCHPQLYREVQTIYTGSGAEFQAASHETLCHDIAHKAKLIIRSGSFEPWANFALVASTDPFAWFTDASGVQPLPAYVARRQRINDNVTPQLN
;
A
#
# COMPACT_ATOMS: atom_id res chain seq x y z
N MET A 1 5.61 -8.16 -23.80
CA MET A 1 5.32 -9.10 -22.71
C MET A 1 6.34 -8.88 -21.59
N ARG A 2 5.93 -8.79 -20.32
CA ARG A 2 6.81 -8.47 -19.18
C ARG A 2 6.72 -9.59 -18.14
N PRO A 3 7.76 -10.43 -17.95
CA PRO A 3 7.75 -11.41 -16.86
C PRO A 3 7.88 -10.69 -15.51
N ASP A 4 7.33 -11.30 -14.45
CA ASP A 4 7.46 -10.86 -13.05
C ASP A 4 7.08 -9.39 -12.78
N ARG A 5 6.17 -8.85 -13.59
CA ARG A 5 5.65 -7.48 -13.48
C ARG A 5 4.15 -7.45 -13.65
N ILE A 6 3.53 -6.35 -13.24
CA ILE A 6 2.12 -6.06 -13.53
C ILE A 6 1.90 -6.04 -15.04
N LEU A 7 0.98 -6.90 -15.50
CA LEU A 7 0.59 -7.02 -16.90
C LEU A 7 -0.58 -6.10 -17.27
N HIS A 8 -1.39 -5.70 -16.30
CA HIS A 8 -2.53 -4.81 -16.55
C HIS A 8 -2.00 -3.44 -17.00
N PRO A 9 -2.25 -3.03 -18.26
CA PRO A 9 -1.54 -1.90 -18.87
C PRO A 9 -1.84 -0.59 -18.15
N GLU A 10 -3.10 -0.32 -17.81
CA GLU A 10 -3.50 0.91 -17.13
C GLU A 10 -2.95 0.99 -15.71
N LEU A 11 -2.89 -0.14 -14.99
CA LEU A 11 -2.32 -0.20 -13.65
C LEU A 11 -0.81 0.03 -13.70
N ALA A 12 -0.11 -0.62 -14.64
CA ALA A 12 1.31 -0.40 -14.84
C ALA A 12 1.62 1.06 -15.20
N ALA A 13 0.80 1.67 -16.07
CA ALA A 13 0.93 3.08 -16.43
C ALA A 13 0.67 4.00 -15.22
N ALA A 14 -0.40 3.77 -14.46
CA ALA A 14 -0.73 4.58 -13.29
C ALA A 14 0.38 4.52 -12.22
N LEU A 15 0.89 3.32 -11.91
CA LEU A 15 1.98 3.15 -10.93
C LEU A 15 3.29 3.81 -11.38
N ALA A 16 3.57 3.86 -12.68
CA ALA A 16 4.75 4.53 -13.22
C ALA A 16 4.71 6.06 -13.05
N THR A 17 3.54 6.64 -12.73
CA THR A 17 3.40 8.08 -12.49
C THR A 17 3.59 8.49 -11.03
N LEU A 18 3.76 7.53 -10.12
CA LEU A 18 3.88 7.82 -8.68
C LEU A 18 5.14 8.63 -8.37
N GLY A 19 4.97 9.68 -7.57
CA GLY A 19 6.03 10.39 -6.87
C GLY A 19 6.05 10.04 -5.38
N HIS A 20 7.04 10.57 -4.66
CA HIS A 20 7.09 10.44 -3.20
C HIS A 20 5.85 11.09 -2.59
N THR A 21 5.23 10.40 -1.62
CA THR A 21 4.02 10.78 -0.87
C THR A 21 2.68 10.62 -1.60
N ASP A 22 2.70 10.23 -2.88
CA ASP A 22 1.46 9.86 -3.57
C ASP A 22 0.78 8.65 -2.91
N ILE A 23 -0.55 8.67 -2.88
CA ILE A 23 -1.34 7.61 -2.24
C ILE A 23 -1.94 6.67 -3.28
N VAL A 24 -1.73 5.37 -3.10
CA VAL A 24 -2.45 4.30 -3.78
C VAL A 24 -3.39 3.64 -2.78
N LEU A 25 -4.70 3.72 -3.02
CA LEU A 25 -5.70 3.10 -2.15
C LEU A 25 -6.16 1.76 -2.76
N VAL A 26 -5.97 0.66 -2.05
CA VAL A 26 -6.48 -0.66 -2.43
C VAL A 26 -7.71 -0.95 -1.59
N THR A 27 -8.84 -1.27 -2.22
CA THR A 27 -10.12 -1.39 -1.51
C THR A 27 -10.76 -2.77 -1.69
N ASP A 28 -11.61 -3.12 -0.73
CA ASP A 28 -12.61 -4.17 -0.91
C ASP A 28 -13.64 -3.79 -1.99
N ALA A 29 -14.57 -4.71 -2.28
CA ALA A 29 -15.58 -4.51 -3.31
C ALA A 29 -16.68 -3.49 -2.91
N GLY A 30 -16.85 -3.19 -1.62
CA GLY A 30 -17.91 -2.34 -1.08
C GLY A 30 -17.53 -0.88 -0.84
N PHE A 31 -16.24 -0.56 -0.87
CA PHE A 31 -15.74 0.78 -0.57
C PHE A 31 -16.32 1.87 -1.51
N PRO A 32 -16.80 3.01 -0.96
CA PRO A 32 -17.30 4.12 -1.77
C PRO A 32 -16.14 4.84 -2.48
N ILE A 33 -16.18 4.92 -3.81
CA ILE A 33 -15.13 5.55 -4.61
C ILE A 33 -15.60 6.92 -5.10
N PRO A 34 -14.84 8.02 -4.87
CA PRO A 34 -15.18 9.33 -5.39
C PRO A 34 -15.36 9.34 -6.91
N ALA A 35 -16.35 10.08 -7.41
CA ALA A 35 -16.69 10.10 -8.85
C ALA A 35 -15.54 10.61 -9.74
N SER A 36 -14.66 11.45 -9.21
CA SER A 36 -13.48 11.99 -9.92
C SER A 36 -12.22 11.14 -9.77
N ALA A 37 -12.27 10.02 -9.05
CA ALA A 37 -11.09 9.22 -8.77
C ALA A 37 -10.57 8.53 -10.02
N ASN A 38 -9.25 8.42 -10.13
CA ASN A 38 -8.61 7.50 -11.06
C ASN A 38 -8.79 6.06 -10.51
N ARG A 39 -9.84 5.38 -10.99
CA ARG A 39 -10.22 4.04 -10.54
C ARG A 39 -9.79 2.98 -11.54
N ILE A 40 -9.11 1.95 -11.05
CA ILE A 40 -8.88 0.69 -11.76
C ILE A 40 -9.63 -0.41 -11.02
N ASP A 41 -10.58 -1.05 -11.69
CA ASP A 41 -11.43 -2.10 -11.11
C ASP A 41 -10.94 -3.49 -11.57
N LEU A 42 -10.50 -4.30 -10.62
CA LEU A 42 -10.05 -5.68 -10.85
C LEU A 42 -11.08 -6.71 -10.35
N GLY A 43 -12.18 -6.26 -9.76
CA GLY A 43 -13.22 -7.11 -9.17
C GLY A 43 -14.18 -7.65 -10.23
N LEU A 44 -13.90 -8.84 -10.75
CA LEU A 44 -14.79 -9.51 -11.71
C LEU A 44 -15.99 -10.18 -11.03
N TRP A 45 -15.77 -10.85 -9.90
CA TRP A 45 -16.78 -11.60 -9.12
C TRP A 45 -16.39 -11.62 -7.63
N PRO A 46 -17.31 -11.87 -6.68
CA PRO A 46 -16.97 -12.01 -5.26
C PRO A 46 -15.82 -13.01 -5.02
N GLY A 47 -14.79 -12.54 -4.32
CA GLY A 47 -13.58 -13.28 -3.97
C GLY A 47 -12.52 -13.36 -5.08
N THR A 48 -12.74 -12.79 -6.27
CA THR A 48 -11.72 -12.79 -7.33
C THR A 48 -10.77 -11.61 -7.20
N VAL A 49 -9.47 -11.87 -7.30
CA VAL A 49 -8.40 -10.87 -7.12
C VAL A 49 -8.57 -10.17 -5.77
N ASP A 50 -8.19 -10.86 -4.70
CA ASP A 50 -8.36 -10.35 -3.34
C ASP A 50 -7.40 -9.18 -3.05
N VAL A 51 -7.75 -8.34 -2.08
CA VAL A 51 -6.90 -7.25 -1.58
C VAL A 51 -5.50 -7.75 -1.24
N ARG A 52 -5.39 -8.92 -0.60
CA ARG A 52 -4.12 -9.53 -0.20
C ARG A 52 -3.23 -9.81 -1.42
N ASP A 53 -3.82 -10.24 -2.54
CA ASP A 53 -3.10 -10.54 -3.77
C ASP A 53 -2.58 -9.25 -4.43
N ILE A 54 -3.41 -8.22 -4.48
CA ILE A 54 -3.02 -6.90 -4.97
C ILE A 54 -1.87 -6.35 -4.13
N LEU A 55 -1.98 -6.38 -2.80
CA LEU A 55 -0.92 -5.91 -1.89
C LEU A 55 0.40 -6.66 -2.09
N ARG A 56 0.37 -7.99 -2.27
CA ARG A 56 1.58 -8.80 -2.58
C ARG A 56 2.24 -8.38 -3.88
N VAL A 57 1.46 -8.06 -4.90
CA VAL A 57 1.98 -7.60 -6.20
C VAL A 57 2.54 -6.18 -6.07
N LEU A 58 1.81 -5.25 -5.45
CA LEU A 58 2.26 -3.88 -5.25
C LEU A 58 3.55 -3.81 -4.42
N ARG A 59 3.69 -4.67 -3.39
CA ARG A 59 4.91 -4.77 -2.58
C ARG A 59 6.18 -5.02 -3.40
N LYS A 60 6.06 -5.67 -4.57
CA LYS A 60 7.18 -5.95 -5.49
C LYS A 60 7.44 -4.83 -6.51
N GLU A 61 6.48 -3.94 -6.71
CA GLU A 61 6.48 -2.94 -7.78
C GLU A 61 6.74 -1.53 -7.28
N ILE A 62 6.35 -1.23 -6.03
CA ILE A 62 6.49 0.11 -5.45
C ILE A 62 7.10 0.05 -4.05
N PHE A 63 7.81 1.11 -3.69
CA PHE A 63 8.26 1.34 -2.32
C PHE A 63 7.16 2.07 -1.56
N VAL A 64 6.85 1.58 -0.36
CA VAL A 64 5.84 2.14 0.54
C VAL A 64 6.53 2.53 1.85
N GLU A 65 6.19 3.69 2.40
CA GLU A 65 6.68 4.12 3.73
C GLU A 65 5.62 4.04 4.81
N GLU A 66 4.34 4.15 4.45
CA GLU A 66 3.22 4.03 5.38
C GLU A 66 2.07 3.25 4.74
N VAL A 67 1.36 2.47 5.58
CA VAL A 67 0.14 1.77 5.23
C VAL A 67 -0.94 2.19 6.21
N HIS A 68 -1.94 2.93 5.73
CA HIS A 68 -3.06 3.41 6.54
C HIS A 68 -4.28 2.51 6.37
N PHE A 69 -4.91 2.09 7.47
CA PHE A 69 -6.12 1.28 7.45
C PHE A 69 -6.88 1.36 8.78
N ALA A 70 -8.13 0.88 8.78
CA ALA A 70 -9.00 0.88 9.96
C ALA A 70 -8.49 -0.05 11.06
N SER A 71 -8.54 0.41 12.32
CA SER A 71 -8.14 -0.39 13.49
C SER A 71 -8.92 -1.69 13.63
N GLU A 72 -10.14 -1.73 13.10
CA GLU A 72 -11.03 -2.89 13.01
C GLU A 72 -10.38 -4.06 12.25
N VAL A 73 -9.45 -3.79 11.33
CA VAL A 73 -8.66 -4.86 10.70
C VAL A 73 -7.86 -5.63 11.76
N ARG A 74 -7.23 -4.93 12.71
CA ARG A 74 -6.51 -5.57 13.84
C ARG A 74 -7.49 -6.18 14.84
N ASP A 75 -8.50 -5.41 15.24
CA ASP A 75 -9.34 -5.71 16.40
C ASP A 75 -10.44 -6.73 16.11
N CYS A 76 -10.98 -6.72 14.89
CA CYS A 76 -12.10 -7.57 14.47
C CYS A 76 -11.70 -8.58 13.39
N HIS A 77 -10.58 -8.38 12.69
CA HIS A 77 -10.15 -9.26 11.61
C HIS A 77 -8.68 -9.73 11.73
N PRO A 78 -8.29 -10.40 12.83
CA PRO A 78 -6.90 -10.69 13.17
C PRO A 78 -6.18 -11.62 12.17
N GLN A 79 -6.91 -12.35 11.32
CA GLN A 79 -6.29 -13.12 10.23
C GLN A 79 -5.79 -12.19 9.11
N LEU A 80 -6.66 -11.33 8.57
CA LEU A 80 -6.28 -10.36 7.54
C LEU A 80 -5.12 -9.48 8.03
N TYR A 81 -5.18 -9.02 9.29
CA TYR A 81 -4.11 -8.23 9.89
C TYR A 81 -2.75 -8.95 9.83
N ARG A 82 -2.68 -10.22 10.27
CA ARG A 82 -1.43 -11.01 10.23
C ARG A 82 -0.91 -11.24 8.82
N GLU A 83 -1.80 -11.40 7.86
CA GLU A 83 -1.40 -11.58 6.46
C GLU A 83 -0.84 -10.29 5.86
N VAL A 84 -1.44 -9.14 6.16
CA VAL A 84 -0.92 -7.83 5.76
C VAL A 84 0.41 -7.52 6.45
N GLN A 85 0.54 -7.85 7.74
CA GLN A 85 1.83 -7.80 8.45
C GLN A 85 2.90 -8.64 7.76
N THR A 86 2.55 -9.86 7.33
CA THR A 86 3.48 -10.75 6.62
C THR A 86 3.91 -10.13 5.28
N ILE A 87 2.98 -9.56 4.51
CA ILE A 87 3.27 -8.89 3.23
C ILE A 87 4.26 -7.74 3.41
N TYR A 88 4.14 -6.97 4.49
CA TYR A 88 4.96 -5.79 4.75
C TYR A 88 6.14 -6.03 5.70
N THR A 89 6.38 -7.26 6.14
CA THR A 89 7.57 -7.60 6.93
C THR A 89 8.83 -7.31 6.11
N GLY A 90 9.79 -6.61 6.72
CA GLY A 90 11.01 -6.17 6.05
C GLY A 90 10.79 -5.11 4.96
N SER A 91 9.63 -4.47 4.89
CA SER A 91 9.38 -3.36 3.94
C SER A 91 9.89 -2.01 4.43
N GLY A 92 10.10 -1.87 5.74
CA GLY A 92 10.37 -0.58 6.38
C GLY A 92 9.15 0.32 6.50
N ALA A 93 7.99 -0.08 5.98
CA ALA A 93 6.74 0.66 6.09
C ALA A 93 6.19 0.64 7.53
N GLU A 94 5.55 1.71 7.92
CA GLU A 94 4.84 1.83 9.20
C GLU A 94 3.34 1.63 9.01
N PHE A 95 2.68 0.97 9.96
CA PHE A 95 1.22 0.82 9.93
C PHE A 95 0.60 1.94 10.77
N GLN A 96 -0.35 2.64 10.16
CA GLN A 96 -1.00 3.81 10.75
C GLN A 96 -2.52 3.59 10.79
N ALA A 97 -3.14 3.91 11.92
CA ALA A 97 -4.58 3.82 12.05
C ALA A 97 -5.27 4.98 11.31
N ALA A 98 -6.29 4.66 10.51
CA ALA A 98 -7.17 5.64 9.89
C ALA A 98 -8.61 5.15 10.02
N SER A 99 -9.52 5.99 10.54
CA SER A 99 -10.92 5.58 10.67
C SER A 99 -11.54 5.32 9.29
N HIS A 100 -12.65 4.58 9.27
CA HIS A 100 -13.40 4.36 8.04
C HIS A 100 -13.79 5.69 7.37
N GLU A 101 -14.21 6.68 8.15
CA GLU A 101 -14.56 8.02 7.68
C GLU A 101 -13.35 8.73 7.06
N THR A 102 -12.18 8.70 7.72
CA THR A 102 -10.95 9.27 7.16
C THR A 102 -10.57 8.61 5.85
N LEU A 103 -10.68 7.27 5.75
CA LEU A 103 -10.42 6.55 4.51
C LEU A 103 -11.38 7.01 3.39
N CYS A 104 -12.68 7.04 3.66
CA CYS A 104 -13.72 7.34 2.68
C CYS A 104 -13.76 8.82 2.26
N HIS A 105 -13.60 9.74 3.21
CA HIS A 105 -13.89 11.16 2.99
C HIS A 105 -12.64 12.02 2.81
N ASP A 106 -11.46 11.56 3.28
CA ASP A 106 -10.22 12.33 3.14
C ASP A 106 -9.22 11.63 2.22
N ILE A 107 -8.81 10.41 2.58
CA ILE A 107 -7.74 9.69 1.88
C ILE A 107 -8.17 9.32 0.46
N ALA A 108 -9.38 8.81 0.26
CA ALA A 108 -9.88 8.45 -1.07
C ALA A 108 -9.90 9.65 -2.03
N HIS A 109 -10.15 10.87 -1.54
CA HIS A 109 -10.14 12.08 -2.35
C HIS A 109 -8.72 12.59 -2.68
N LYS A 110 -7.72 12.21 -1.89
CA LYS A 110 -6.29 12.53 -2.11
C LYS A 110 -5.56 11.43 -2.86
N ALA A 111 -6.14 10.24 -2.96
CA ALA A 111 -5.54 9.10 -3.64
C ALA A 111 -5.33 9.40 -5.13
N LYS A 112 -4.10 9.19 -5.59
CA LYS A 112 -3.74 9.32 -7.00
C LYS A 112 -4.26 8.15 -7.83
N LEU A 113 -4.44 7.01 -7.19
CA LEU A 113 -4.98 5.79 -7.79
C LEU A 113 -5.80 5.06 -6.73
N ILE A 114 -7.00 4.60 -7.12
CA ILE A 114 -7.80 3.67 -6.33
C ILE A 114 -7.93 2.36 -7.11
N ILE A 115 -7.52 1.25 -6.49
CA ILE A 115 -7.60 -0.10 -7.05
C ILE A 115 -8.70 -0.85 -6.30
N ARG A 116 -9.80 -1.12 -6.99
CA ARG A 116 -10.91 -1.90 -6.42
C ARG A 116 -10.66 -3.39 -6.66
N SER A 117 -10.72 -4.17 -5.60
CA SER A 117 -10.63 -5.63 -5.63
C SER A 117 -12.00 -6.29 -5.76
N GLY A 118 -12.02 -7.63 -5.93
CA GLY A 118 -13.24 -8.42 -5.73
C GLY A 118 -13.41 -8.92 -4.29
N SER A 119 -12.66 -8.40 -3.31
CA SER A 119 -12.68 -8.87 -1.93
C SER A 119 -13.99 -8.55 -1.22
N PHE A 120 -14.46 -9.51 -0.43
CA PHE A 120 -15.62 -9.37 0.47
C PHE A 120 -15.19 -9.41 1.94
N GLU A 121 -13.90 -9.20 2.20
CA GLU A 121 -13.35 -9.13 3.54
C GLU A 121 -13.70 -7.77 4.19
N PRO A 122 -14.37 -7.76 5.35
CA PRO A 122 -14.74 -6.52 6.01
C PRO A 122 -13.52 -5.64 6.35
N TRP A 123 -13.66 -4.34 6.09
CA TRP A 123 -12.64 -3.30 6.34
C TRP A 123 -11.32 -3.47 5.57
N ALA A 124 -11.28 -4.30 4.52
CA ALA A 124 -10.04 -4.55 3.76
C ALA A 124 -9.70 -3.39 2.80
N ASN A 125 -9.43 -2.22 3.37
CA ASN A 125 -9.11 -0.99 2.65
C ASN A 125 -7.79 -0.43 3.17
N PHE A 126 -6.78 -0.35 2.30
CA PHE A 126 -5.40 -0.02 2.67
C PHE A 126 -4.87 1.10 1.77
N ALA A 127 -4.53 2.23 2.38
CA ALA A 127 -3.88 3.34 1.69
C ALA A 127 -2.37 3.22 1.81
N LEU A 128 -1.69 3.11 0.67
CA LEU A 128 -0.24 2.96 0.58
C LEU A 128 0.37 4.31 0.22
N VAL A 129 1.20 4.84 1.11
CA VAL A 129 1.96 6.07 0.85
C VAL A 129 3.25 5.70 0.13
N ALA A 130 3.36 6.09 -1.14
CA ALA A 130 4.51 5.83 -1.99
C ALA A 130 5.76 6.53 -1.45
N SER A 131 6.90 5.86 -1.57
CA SER A 131 8.19 6.36 -1.10
C SER A 131 9.28 6.04 -2.11
N THR A 132 10.49 6.50 -1.80
CA THR A 132 11.71 6.19 -2.55
C THR A 132 12.34 4.90 -2.05
N ASP A 133 13.25 4.32 -2.82
CA ASP A 133 14.16 3.29 -2.31
C ASP A 133 15.16 3.94 -1.34
N PRO A 134 15.09 3.65 -0.04
CA PRO A 134 15.93 4.33 0.91
C PRO A 134 17.40 3.99 0.70
N PHE A 135 17.76 2.87 0.05
CA PHE A 135 19.15 2.47 -0.23
C PHE A 135 19.69 3.11 -1.50
N ALA A 136 18.90 3.11 -2.58
CA ALA A 136 19.37 3.65 -3.86
C ALA A 136 19.58 5.17 -3.86
N TRP A 137 18.85 5.93 -3.03
CA TRP A 137 18.94 7.39 -3.00
C TRP A 137 20.07 7.96 -2.13
N PHE A 138 20.53 7.23 -1.11
CA PHE A 138 21.62 7.68 -0.21
C PHE A 138 22.79 6.69 -0.22
N THR A 139 23.47 6.60 -1.35
CA THR A 139 24.63 5.70 -1.52
C THR A 139 25.90 6.32 -0.95
N ASP A 140 26.89 5.50 -0.61
CA ASP A 140 28.22 5.98 -0.18
C ASP A 140 28.85 6.93 -1.22
N ALA A 141 28.58 6.67 -2.50
CA ALA A 141 29.05 7.48 -3.62
C ALA A 141 28.43 8.89 -3.66
N SER A 142 27.22 9.09 -3.12
CA SER A 142 26.62 10.43 -3.08
C SER A 142 27.26 11.31 -2.02
N GLY A 143 27.87 10.72 -0.98
CA GLY A 143 28.41 11.44 0.18
C GLY A 143 27.36 12.18 1.01
N VAL A 144 26.07 12.05 0.67
CA VAL A 144 24.96 12.72 1.34
C VAL A 144 24.44 11.82 2.46
N GLN A 145 24.44 12.36 3.68
CA GLN A 145 23.90 11.65 4.83
C GLN A 145 22.36 11.59 4.76
N PRO A 146 21.75 10.40 4.91
CA PRO A 146 20.29 10.27 4.95
C PRO A 146 19.70 10.97 6.19
N LEU A 147 18.49 11.52 6.04
CA LEU A 147 17.74 12.05 7.18
C LEU A 147 17.42 10.93 8.20
N PRO A 148 17.18 11.26 9.48
CA PRO A 148 16.88 10.27 10.52
C PRO A 148 15.74 9.29 10.15
N ALA A 149 14.70 9.77 9.46
CA ALA A 149 13.60 8.93 8.99
C ALA A 149 14.05 7.83 8.01
N TYR A 150 14.97 8.16 7.09
CA TYR A 150 15.54 7.18 6.15
C TYR A 150 16.46 6.18 6.87
N VAL A 151 17.23 6.62 7.87
CA VAL A 151 18.04 5.73 8.71
C VAL A 151 17.15 4.72 9.45
N ALA A 152 16.10 5.21 10.11
CA ALA A 152 15.15 4.34 10.82
C ALA A 152 14.46 3.35 9.87
N ARG A 153 14.05 3.80 8.68
CA ARG A 153 13.43 2.93 7.66
C ARG A 153 14.40 1.87 7.15
N ARG A 154 15.66 2.22 6.87
CA ARG A 154 16.70 1.24 6.50
C ARG A 154 16.91 0.21 7.59
N GLN A 155 16.95 0.63 8.84
CA GLN A 155 17.11 -0.28 9.98
C GLN A 155 15.95 -1.28 10.04
N ARG A 156 14.70 -0.82 9.90
CA ARG A 156 13.53 -1.72 9.85
C ARG A 156 13.59 -2.73 8.71
N ILE A 157 14.12 -2.34 7.54
CA ILE A 157 14.31 -3.25 6.41
C ILE A 157 15.38 -4.30 6.74
N ASN A 158 16.55 -3.87 7.19
CA ASN A 158 17.68 -4.75 7.51
C ASN A 158 17.34 -5.74 8.64
N ASP A 159 16.61 -5.30 9.66
CA ASP A 159 16.18 -6.12 10.78
C ASP A 159 14.96 -6.99 10.45
N ASN A 160 14.46 -6.91 9.22
CA ASN A 160 13.29 -7.65 8.74
C ASN A 160 12.06 -7.47 9.66
N VAL A 161 11.81 -6.22 10.09
CA VAL A 161 10.78 -5.91 11.08
C VAL A 161 9.38 -6.18 10.52
N THR A 162 8.55 -6.85 11.32
CA THR A 162 7.11 -6.94 11.09
C THR A 162 6.41 -5.70 11.66
N PRO A 163 5.74 -4.88 10.83
CA PRO A 163 5.10 -3.65 11.31
C PRO A 163 3.94 -3.96 12.26
N GLN A 164 3.78 -3.12 13.29
CA GLN A 164 2.64 -3.10 14.19
C GLN A 164 1.82 -1.85 13.93
N LEU A 165 0.51 -1.93 14.16
CA LEU A 165 -0.38 -0.79 14.04
C LEU A 165 -0.08 0.16 15.21
N ASN A 166 0.39 1.36 14.87
CA ASN A 166 0.67 2.43 15.82
C ASN A 166 -0.61 3.06 16.37
#